data_AF-Q01VZ1-F1
#
_entry.id   AF-Q01VZ1-F1
#
_cell.length_a   1.000
_cell.length_b   1.000
_cell.length_c   1.000
_cell.angle_alpha   90.00
_cell.angle_beta   90.00
_cell.angle_gamma   90.00
#
_symmetry.space_group_name_H-M   'P 1'
#
loop_
_entity.id
_entity.type
_entity.pdbx_description
1 polymer ?
#
loop_
_entity_poly.entity_id
_entity_poly.type
_entity_poly.pdbx_seq_one_letter_code
_entity_poly.pdbx_strand_id
1 'polypeptide(L)'
;MAPRWPALGRWREAYEHRLPKDHPLRSLFLADRPAGKPEWTYNMLLKHGVRSCLEYAKSFDLRRAHAVSNPKLSPHLEFVDMGGHGYATVRLTGDEMRTEFVCIPRPITRSDRPDGGPLRYRVVHTASLWKPGERPLLRQHVMEGDPGLSI
;
A
#
# COMPACT_ATOMS: atom_id res chain seq x y z
N MET A 1 -8.23 20.45 -28.46
CA MET A 1 -7.40 20.61 -27.24
C MET A 1 -8.06 19.80 -26.14
N ALA A 2 -7.56 18.57 -25.88
CA ALA A 2 -8.18 17.69 -24.90
C ALA A 2 -7.96 18.23 -23.47
N PRO A 3 -8.97 18.19 -22.59
CA PRO A 3 -8.81 18.66 -21.22
C PRO A 3 -7.75 17.80 -20.52
N ARG A 4 -6.72 18.48 -20.03
CA ARG A 4 -5.66 17.91 -19.21
C ARG A 4 -6.29 17.59 -17.85
N TRP A 5 -6.77 16.36 -17.69
CA TRP A 5 -7.14 15.84 -16.38
C TRP A 5 -5.97 16.08 -15.42
N PRO A 6 -6.16 16.74 -14.27
CA PRO A 6 -5.12 16.76 -13.25
C PRO A 6 -4.81 15.29 -12.95
N ALA A 7 -3.56 14.89 -13.15
CA ALA A 7 -3.10 13.59 -12.70
C ALA A 7 -3.59 13.44 -11.26
N LEU A 8 -4.39 12.41 -10.98
CA LEU A 8 -4.74 12.01 -9.62
C LEU A 8 -3.48 12.16 -8.78
N GLY A 9 -3.50 13.14 -7.86
CA GLY A 9 -2.30 13.67 -7.25
C GLY A 9 -1.43 12.53 -6.75
N ARG A 10 -0.15 12.53 -7.10
CA ARG A 10 0.84 11.62 -6.51
C ARG A 10 1.06 12.05 -5.06
N TRP A 11 0.13 11.65 -4.19
CA TRP A 11 0.00 12.15 -2.82
C TRP A 11 1.26 11.90 -2.01
N ARG A 12 1.85 10.70 -2.13
CA ARG A 12 3.10 10.33 -1.45
C ARG A 12 4.26 11.24 -1.86
N GLU A 13 4.56 11.33 -3.15
CA GLU A 13 5.66 12.14 -3.68
C GLU A 13 5.49 13.62 -3.30
N ALA A 14 4.28 14.15 -3.42
CA ALA A 14 4.01 15.54 -3.05
C ALA A 14 4.29 15.78 -1.56
N TYR A 15 3.86 14.86 -0.69
CA TYR A 15 4.03 14.98 0.75
C TYR A 15 5.49 14.82 1.16
N GLU A 16 6.24 13.91 0.53
CA GLU A 16 7.69 13.74 0.76
C GLU A 16 8.45 15.07 0.60
N HIS A 17 8.04 15.91 -0.35
CA HIS A 17 8.69 17.17 -0.66
C HIS A 17 8.07 18.41 0.00
N ARG A 18 6.75 18.40 0.28
CA ARG A 18 6.00 19.61 0.66
C ARG A 18 5.40 19.57 2.04
N LEU A 19 5.25 18.41 2.67
CA LEU A 19 4.72 18.35 4.03
C LEU A 19 5.80 18.91 4.99
N PRO A 20 5.50 19.92 5.83
CA PRO A 20 6.46 20.45 6.79
C PRO A 20 6.92 19.38 7.80
N LYS A 21 8.14 19.51 8.32
CA LYS A 21 8.73 18.55 9.27
C LYS A 21 8.11 18.63 10.65
N ASP A 22 7.67 19.82 11.05
CA ASP A 22 7.00 20.15 12.30
C ASP A 22 5.47 20.03 12.21
N HIS A 23 4.93 19.58 11.07
CA HIS A 23 3.48 19.43 10.91
C HIS A 23 2.94 18.43 11.94
N PRO A 24 1.92 18.78 12.74
CA PRO A 24 1.49 17.98 13.90
C PRO A 24 0.99 16.58 13.52
N LEU A 25 0.44 16.42 12.32
CA LEU A 25 -0.05 15.14 11.79
C LEU A 25 0.96 14.43 10.89
N ARG A 26 2.22 14.88 10.83
CA ARG A 26 3.20 14.36 9.88
C ARG A 26 3.35 12.85 9.97
N SER A 27 3.44 12.30 11.18
CA SER A 27 3.59 10.87 11.45
C SER A 27 2.45 10.00 10.91
N LEU A 28 1.28 10.59 10.62
CA LEU A 28 0.15 9.87 10.03
C LEU A 28 0.29 9.69 8.51
N PHE A 29 1.17 10.47 7.86
CA PHE A 29 1.42 10.40 6.43
C PHE A 29 2.86 9.97 6.10
N LEU A 30 3.83 10.43 6.88
CA LEU A 30 5.25 10.19 6.73
C LEU A 30 5.92 9.90 8.07
N ALA A 31 6.62 8.76 8.18
CA ALA A 31 7.58 8.50 9.24
C ALA A 31 8.99 8.86 8.74
N ASP A 32 9.59 9.92 9.26
CA ASP A 32 10.97 10.30 8.92
C ASP A 32 11.96 9.37 9.65
N ARG A 33 12.55 8.42 8.91
CA ARG A 33 13.62 7.58 9.45
C ARG A 33 14.87 8.41 9.77
N PRO A 34 15.63 8.08 10.84
CA PRO A 34 16.88 8.76 11.16
C PRO A 34 17.89 8.74 10.00
N ALA A 35 17.85 7.69 9.18
CA ALA A 35 18.61 7.59 7.95
C ALA A 35 17.67 7.22 6.79
N GLY A 36 17.76 7.95 5.68
CA GLY A 36 17.07 7.64 4.43
C GLY A 36 15.80 8.46 4.17
N LYS A 37 15.00 7.98 3.21
CA LYS A 37 13.74 8.61 2.81
C LYS A 37 12.65 8.30 3.84
N PRO A 38 11.69 9.21 4.05
CA PRO A 38 10.55 8.93 4.91
C PRO A 38 9.70 7.79 4.35
N GLU A 39 9.05 7.06 5.25
CA GLU A 39 8.15 5.96 4.90
C GLU A 39 6.70 6.41 4.91
N TRP A 40 5.91 5.88 3.98
CA TRP A 40 4.53 6.30 3.73
C TRP A 40 3.55 5.64 4.70
N THR A 41 3.45 6.19 5.91
CA THR A 41 2.59 5.65 6.99
C THR A 41 1.09 5.79 6.71
N TYR A 42 0.70 6.50 5.65
CA TYR A 42 -0.71 6.60 5.27
C TYR A 42 -1.35 5.24 4.93
N ASN A 43 -0.59 4.29 4.36
CA ASN A 43 -1.08 2.92 4.14
C ASN A 43 -1.46 2.25 5.47
N MET A 44 -0.58 2.37 6.47
CA MET A 44 -0.81 1.89 7.84
C MET A 44 -1.97 2.64 8.51
N LEU A 45 -2.13 3.95 8.25
CA LEU A 45 -3.23 4.73 8.80
C LEU A 45 -4.57 4.15 8.37
N LEU A 46 -4.72 3.81 7.09
CA LEU A 46 -5.97 3.28 6.55
C LEU A 46 -6.27 1.86 7.07
N LYS A 47 -5.23 1.03 7.26
CA LYS A 47 -5.42 -0.38 7.65
C LYS A 47 -5.42 -0.62 9.16
N HIS A 48 -4.51 0.02 9.89
CA HIS A 48 -4.23 -0.24 11.31
C HIS A 48 -4.59 0.93 12.23
N GLY A 49 -4.67 2.15 11.69
CA GLY A 49 -5.12 3.33 12.40
C GLY A 49 -4.03 4.14 13.10
N VAL A 50 -4.48 5.23 13.72
CA VAL A 50 -3.61 6.29 14.29
C VAL A 50 -2.59 5.74 15.28
N ARG A 51 -2.98 4.84 16.18
CA ARG A 51 -2.08 4.28 17.21
C ARG A 51 -0.88 3.55 16.59
N SER A 52 -1.13 2.77 15.55
CA SER A 52 -0.07 2.05 14.82
C SER A 52 0.89 3.02 14.13
N CYS A 53 0.39 4.08 13.48
CA CYS A 53 1.26 5.10 12.88
C CYS A 53 2.16 5.80 13.90
N LEU A 54 1.60 6.16 15.06
CA LEU A 54 2.35 6.82 16.13
C LEU A 54 3.38 5.89 16.78
N GLU A 55 3.07 4.61 16.95
CA GLU A 55 4.01 3.62 17.46
C GLU A 55 5.13 3.35 16.45
N TYR A 56 4.79 3.23 15.16
CA TYR A 56 5.76 3.03 14.10
C TYR A 56 6.70 4.23 13.94
N ALA A 57 6.17 5.45 13.97
CA ALA A 57 7.00 6.65 13.85
C ALA A 57 8.02 6.83 14.99
N LYS A 58 7.76 6.21 16.16
CA LYS A 58 8.67 6.22 17.31
C LYS A 58 9.70 5.09 17.25
N SER A 59 9.27 3.89 16.85
CA SER A 59 10.06 2.66 16.99
C SER A 59 10.69 2.16 15.70
N PHE A 60 10.10 2.53 14.55
CA PHE A 60 10.34 1.93 13.24
C PHE A 60 10.22 0.40 13.21
N ASP A 61 9.44 -0.16 14.15
CA ASP A 61 9.18 -1.60 14.30
C ASP A 61 7.74 -1.91 13.89
N LEU A 62 7.61 -2.62 12.76
CA LEU A 62 6.32 -3.05 12.22
C LEU A 62 5.54 -3.95 13.18
N ARG A 63 6.21 -4.84 13.93
CA ARG A 63 5.53 -5.76 14.84
C ARG A 63 4.90 -5.00 16.00
N ARG A 64 5.63 -4.02 16.56
CA ARG A 64 5.09 -3.15 17.61
C ARG A 64 3.91 -2.32 17.12
N ALA A 65 3.99 -1.78 15.90
CA ALA A 65 2.89 -1.04 15.29
C ALA A 65 1.65 -1.91 15.06
N HIS A 66 1.82 -3.16 14.61
CA HIS A 66 0.72 -4.08 14.39
C HIS A 66 0.06 -4.52 15.70
N ALA A 67 0.84 -4.65 16.79
CA ALA A 67 0.31 -5.02 18.10
C ALA A 67 -0.68 -3.99 18.68
N VAL A 68 -0.63 -2.73 18.23
CA VAL A 68 -1.55 -1.65 18.65
C VAL A 68 -2.60 -1.27 17.59
N SER A 69 -2.77 -2.12 16.57
CA SER A 69 -3.72 -1.94 15.48
C SER A 69 -5.18 -1.91 15.95
N ASN A 70 -6.03 -1.16 15.24
CA ASN A 70 -7.47 -1.17 15.41
C ASN A 70 -8.16 -1.95 14.27
N PRO A 71 -8.52 -3.23 14.47
CA PRO A 71 -9.17 -4.04 13.42
C PRO A 71 -10.57 -3.54 13.04
N LYS A 72 -11.21 -2.68 13.87
CA LYS A 72 -12.53 -2.11 13.60
C LYS A 72 -12.47 -0.89 12.67
N LEU A 73 -11.29 -0.33 12.40
CA LEU A 73 -11.15 0.86 11.56
C LEU A 73 -11.57 0.58 10.11
N SER A 74 -11.09 -0.53 9.54
CA SER A 74 -11.34 -0.90 8.15
C SER A 74 -11.40 -2.43 8.01
N PRO A 75 -12.42 -3.09 8.58
CA PRO A 75 -12.53 -4.56 8.63
C PRO A 75 -12.81 -5.21 7.26
N HIS A 76 -12.81 -4.42 6.19
CA HIS A 76 -13.03 -4.84 4.81
C HIS A 76 -11.76 -4.66 3.95
N LEU A 77 -10.71 -4.06 4.51
CA LEU A 77 -9.49 -3.71 3.78
C LEU A 77 -8.35 -4.67 4.11
N GLU A 78 -8.05 -5.54 3.15
CA GLU A 78 -6.98 -6.54 3.30
C GLU A 78 -5.62 -6.04 2.82
N PHE A 79 -5.58 -5.12 1.86
CA PHE A 79 -4.34 -4.58 1.29
C PHE A 79 -4.53 -3.16 0.76
N VAL A 80 -3.54 -2.30 0.96
CA VAL A 80 -3.54 -0.95 0.40
C VAL A 80 -2.11 -0.45 0.14
N ASP A 81 -1.83 -0.03 -1.09
CA ASP A 81 -0.63 0.77 -1.38
C ASP A 81 -0.98 2.05 -2.16
N MET A 82 -1.15 3.15 -1.42
CA MET A 82 -1.40 4.49 -1.97
C MET A 82 -0.11 5.20 -2.41
N GLY A 83 1.05 4.58 -2.23
CA GLY A 83 2.36 5.07 -2.67
C GLY A 83 3.04 4.15 -3.69
N GLY A 84 2.34 3.10 -4.12
CA GLY A 84 2.82 2.07 -5.02
C GLY A 84 2.81 2.51 -6.46
N HIS A 85 3.76 1.98 -7.23
CA HIS A 85 3.80 2.13 -8.68
C HIS A 85 3.79 0.75 -9.29
N GLY A 86 3.01 0.53 -10.34
CA GLY A 86 2.94 -0.76 -10.99
C GLY A 86 1.58 -1.03 -11.58
N TYR A 87 1.20 -2.29 -11.59
CA TYR A 87 -0.01 -2.75 -12.23
C TYR A 87 -0.61 -3.93 -11.45
N ALA A 88 -1.86 -4.24 -11.77
CA ALA A 88 -2.52 -5.44 -11.28
C ALA A 88 -2.92 -6.32 -12.44
N THR A 89 -2.77 -7.63 -12.30
CA THR A 89 -3.36 -8.61 -13.20
C THR A 89 -4.50 -9.32 -12.49
N VAL A 90 -5.63 -9.49 -13.17
CA VAL A 90 -6.78 -10.22 -12.65
C VAL A 90 -7.04 -11.43 -13.53
N ARG A 91 -7.16 -12.60 -12.92
CA ARG A 91 -7.59 -13.84 -13.56
C ARG A 91 -8.87 -14.31 -12.90
N LEU A 92 -9.87 -14.62 -13.72
CA LEU A 92 -11.14 -15.19 -13.29
C LEU A 92 -11.28 -16.60 -13.83
N THR A 93 -11.82 -17.48 -13.00
CA THR A 93 -12.19 -18.87 -13.32
C THR A 93 -13.61 -19.12 -12.82
N GLY A 94 -14.15 -20.31 -13.04
CA GLY A 94 -15.48 -20.67 -12.54
C GLY A 94 -15.55 -20.72 -11.00
N ASP A 95 -14.41 -20.90 -10.34
CA ASP A 95 -14.29 -21.20 -8.91
C ASP A 95 -13.40 -20.22 -8.13
N GLU A 96 -12.64 -19.35 -8.80
CA GLU A 96 -11.73 -18.40 -8.15
C GLU A 96 -11.56 -17.09 -8.93
N MET A 97 -11.48 -15.99 -8.18
CA MET A 97 -10.86 -14.73 -8.59
C MET A 97 -9.46 -14.62 -7.99
N ARG A 98 -8.45 -14.39 -8.84
CA ARG A 98 -7.06 -14.16 -8.44
C ARG A 98 -6.60 -12.80 -8.94
N THR A 99 -6.11 -11.98 -8.03
CA THR A 99 -5.51 -10.67 -8.32
C THR A 99 -4.06 -10.69 -7.91
N GLU A 100 -3.16 -10.32 -8.81
CA GLU A 100 -1.74 -10.10 -8.48
C GLU A 100 -1.44 -8.60 -8.57
N PHE A 101 -1.04 -8.00 -7.45
CA PHE A 101 -0.49 -6.65 -7.40
C PHE A 101 1.02 -6.74 -7.60
N VAL A 102 1.49 -6.20 -8.71
CA VAL A 102 2.91 -6.12 -9.08
C VAL A 102 3.35 -4.68 -8.83
N CYS A 103 4.18 -4.48 -7.82
CA CYS A 103 4.75 -3.17 -7.52
C CYS A 103 6.18 -3.10 -8.02
N ILE A 104 6.50 -2.04 -8.73
CA ILE A 104 7.82 -1.69 -9.24
C ILE A 104 8.40 -0.53 -8.42
N PRO A 105 9.73 -0.34 -8.41
CA PRO A 105 10.34 0.88 -7.90
C PRO A 105 9.76 2.12 -8.59
N ARG A 106 9.82 3.27 -7.90
CA ARG A 106 9.37 4.56 -8.45
C ARG A 106 9.99 4.76 -9.85
N PRO A 107 9.17 4.83 -10.92
CA PRO A 107 9.68 4.96 -12.27
C PRO A 107 10.16 6.40 -12.50
N ILE A 108 11.46 6.63 -12.32
CA ILE A 108 12.09 7.93 -12.63
C ILE A 108 12.26 8.08 -14.14
N THR A 109 12.60 6.97 -14.81
CA THR A 109 12.69 6.86 -16.26
C THR A 109 11.64 5.90 -16.78
N ARG A 110 11.17 6.11 -18.01
CA ARG A 110 10.26 5.17 -18.67
C ARG A 110 11.00 3.85 -18.91
N SER A 111 10.39 2.73 -18.53
CA SER A 111 10.87 1.41 -18.92
C SER A 111 10.57 1.16 -20.40
N ASP A 112 11.52 0.58 -21.11
CA ASP A 112 11.37 0.07 -22.47
C ASP A 112 10.86 -1.39 -22.50
N ARG A 113 10.76 -2.04 -21.33
CA ARG A 113 10.33 -3.42 -21.19
C ARG A 113 8.81 -3.57 -21.02
N PRO A 114 8.20 -4.64 -21.54
CA PRO A 114 6.76 -4.89 -21.40
C PRO A 114 6.29 -5.09 -19.95
N ASP A 115 7.17 -5.57 -19.07
CA ASP A 115 6.90 -5.83 -17.66
C ASP A 115 7.00 -4.59 -16.76
N GLY A 116 7.29 -3.41 -17.32
CA GLY A 116 7.36 -2.16 -16.58
C GLY A 116 8.64 -1.97 -15.76
N GLY A 117 9.60 -2.90 -15.80
CA GLY A 117 10.90 -2.80 -15.12
C GLY A 117 11.05 -3.75 -13.91
N PRO A 118 12.04 -3.52 -13.04
CA PRO A 118 12.34 -4.42 -11.93
C PRO A 118 11.19 -4.50 -10.93
N LEU A 119 11.06 -5.64 -10.26
CA LEU A 119 10.05 -5.85 -9.23
C LEU A 119 10.51 -5.30 -7.87
N ARG A 120 9.61 -4.62 -7.16
CA ARG A 120 9.75 -4.30 -5.73
C ARG A 120 9.09 -5.37 -4.85
N TYR A 121 7.83 -5.69 -5.14
CA TYR A 121 7.12 -6.79 -4.50
C TYR A 121 6.00 -7.31 -5.40
N ARG A 122 5.55 -8.55 -5.13
CA ARG A 122 4.32 -9.11 -5.68
C ARG A 122 3.45 -9.67 -4.55
N VAL A 123 2.23 -9.16 -4.44
CA VAL A 123 1.22 -9.69 -3.51
C VAL A 123 0.06 -10.26 -4.32
N VAL A 124 -0.35 -11.46 -3.96
CA VAL A 124 -1.46 -12.17 -4.56
C VAL A 124 -2.62 -12.19 -3.58
N HIS A 125 -3.80 -11.92 -4.10
CA HIS A 125 -5.06 -12.05 -3.39
C HIS A 125 -5.97 -13.02 -4.15
N THR A 126 -6.45 -14.05 -3.46
CA THR A 126 -7.43 -14.99 -4.02
C THR A 126 -8.74 -14.96 -3.25
N ALA A 127 -9.84 -15.07 -3.98
CA ALA A 127 -11.17 -15.28 -3.43
C ALA A 127 -11.82 -16.43 -4.19
N SER A 128 -12.13 -17.52 -3.49
CA SER A 128 -12.92 -18.62 -4.04
C SER A 128 -14.36 -18.18 -4.27
N LEU A 129 -15.06 -18.78 -5.23
CA LEU A 129 -16.48 -18.58 -5.45
C LEU A 129 -17.25 -18.81 -4.14
N TRP A 130 -18.12 -17.87 -3.79
CA TRP A 130 -18.95 -17.91 -2.59
C TRP A 130 -20.43 -18.06 -2.97
N LYS A 131 -21.21 -18.70 -2.10
CA LYS A 131 -22.65 -18.84 -2.28
C LYS A 131 -23.40 -17.55 -1.92
N PRO A 132 -24.66 -17.39 -2.36
CA PRO A 132 -25.51 -16.30 -1.90
C PRO A 132 -25.57 -16.26 -0.37
N GLY A 133 -25.30 -15.10 0.22
CA GLY A 133 -25.27 -14.89 1.67
C GLY A 133 -23.94 -15.23 2.36
N GLU A 134 -23.00 -15.89 1.69
CA GLU A 134 -21.64 -16.07 2.20
C GLU A 134 -20.80 -14.80 2.02
N ARG A 135 -19.87 -14.56 2.95
CA ARG A 135 -18.92 -13.43 2.84
C ARG A 135 -17.69 -13.89 2.06
N PRO A 136 -17.28 -13.20 0.98
CA PRO A 136 -16.03 -13.50 0.31
C PRO A 136 -14.86 -13.30 1.29
N LEU A 137 -13.95 -14.27 1.31
CA LEU A 137 -12.71 -14.19 2.07
C LEU A 137 -11.56 -14.02 1.11
N LEU A 138 -10.82 -12.93 1.27
CA LEU A 138 -9.65 -12.65 0.47
C LEU A 138 -8.42 -13.25 1.16
N ARG A 139 -7.81 -14.27 0.56
CA ARG A 139 -6.57 -14.84 1.04
C ARG A 139 -5.40 -14.10 0.43
N GLN A 140 -4.53 -13.55 1.27
CA GLN A 140 -3.35 -12.82 0.84
C GLN A 140 -2.10 -13.70 0.91
N HIS A 141 -1.26 -13.63 -0.12
CA HIS A 141 0.05 -14.25 -0.14
C HIS A 141 1.08 -13.31 -0.74
N VAL A 142 2.15 -13.00 0.00
CA VAL A 142 3.30 -12.25 -0.52
C VAL A 142 4.18 -13.24 -1.28
N MET A 143 4.24 -13.12 -2.60
CA MET A 143 5.01 -14.01 -3.46
C MET A 143 6.48 -13.62 -3.51
N GLU A 144 6.75 -12.31 -3.56
CA GLU A 144 8.07 -11.75 -3.80
C GLU A 144 8.22 -10.41 -3.08
N GLY A 145 9.41 -10.13 -2.56
CA GLY A 145 9.75 -8.85 -1.95
C GLY A 145 9.02 -8.57 -0.62
N ASP A 146 9.00 -7.30 -0.25
CA ASP A 146 8.39 -6.82 0.99
C ASP A 146 7.43 -5.63 0.71
N PRO A 147 6.11 -5.79 0.95
CA PRO A 147 5.14 -4.72 0.81
C PRO A 147 5.23 -3.66 1.92
N GLY A 148 5.97 -3.91 3.00
CA GLY A 148 6.18 -2.97 4.10
C GLY A 148 4.87 -2.56 4.77
N LEU A 149 4.58 -1.25 4.81
CA LEU A 149 3.43 -0.68 5.54
C LEU A 149 2.05 -0.90 4.86
N SER A 150 2.00 -1.69 3.79
CA SER A 150 0.80 -1.92 2.97
C SER A 150 -0.05 -3.12 3.40
N ILE A 151 0.38 -3.85 4.42
CA ILE A 151 -0.25 -5.06 4.97
C ILE A 151 -0.34 -4.98 6.49
#